data_AF-W7KA21-F1
#
_entry.id   AF-W7KA21-F1
#
_cell.length_a   1.000
_cell.length_b   1.000
_cell.length_c   1.000
_cell.angle_alpha   90.00
_cell.angle_beta   90.00
_cell.angle_gamma   90.00
#
_symmetry.space_group_name_H-M   'P 1'
#
loop_
_entity.id
_entity.type
_entity.pdbx_description
1 polymer ?
#
loop_
_entity_poly.entity_id
_entity_poly.type
_entity_poly.pdbx_seq_one_letter_code
_entity_poly.pdbx_strand_id
1 'polypeptide(L)'
;MEQQLTTLETKIDTNDIPTCICEKSMADKLEKECLKCAQNLGGIVAPSSGVLVGIAEGALYAWKPTAITAAKKAALAEATDAAIEAGMNAVSLKIEELGTVFKPSEGFVNLSSIVNKLTYNNGDALVESAKNVIGGLYSNGKGGNTIFYNTTIHTKSGTLYVGNFGDIGRAAHDAKLASETTALTKAKVGAVESTYGGCQTAIIASVVAIIIIALVMIIIYLVLRYRRKKKKK
;
A
#
# COMPACT_ATOMS: atom_id res chain seq x y z
N MET A 1 77.19 7.28 21.49
CA MET A 1 76.96 8.29 20.45
C MET A 1 75.51 8.74 20.58
N GLU A 2 75.34 10.00 20.98
CA GLU A 2 74.06 10.71 21.01
C GLU A 2 73.66 11.08 19.57
N GLN A 3 72.37 10.98 19.23
CA GLN A 3 71.76 11.79 18.18
C GLN A 3 70.38 12.28 18.63
N GLN A 4 70.20 13.58 18.51
CA GLN A 4 69.10 14.39 19.01
C GLN A 4 67.91 14.44 18.02
N LEU A 5 66.74 14.83 18.54
CA LEU A 5 65.56 15.24 17.77
C LEU A 5 65.90 16.40 16.81
N THR A 6 65.60 16.24 15.52
CA THR A 6 65.38 17.36 14.61
C THR A 6 63.88 17.58 14.41
N THR A 7 63.42 18.76 14.82
CA THR A 7 62.11 19.36 14.61
C THR A 7 61.68 19.28 13.14
N LEU A 8 60.56 18.62 12.86
CA LEU A 8 59.93 18.65 11.53
C LEU A 8 59.09 19.94 11.42
N GLU A 9 59.39 20.75 10.40
CA GLU A 9 58.80 22.06 10.18
C GLU A 9 57.27 21.99 10.01
N THR A 10 56.55 22.74 10.85
CA THR A 10 55.13 23.03 10.68
C THR A 10 54.96 24.23 9.73
N LYS A 11 55.01 23.96 8.42
CA LYS A 11 54.45 24.86 7.40
C LYS A 11 53.58 24.01 6.46
N ILE A 12 52.31 23.89 6.82
CA ILE A 12 51.26 23.44 5.90
C ILE A 12 50.43 24.68 5.65
N ASP A 13 50.46 25.20 4.42
CA ASP A 13 49.61 26.30 3.99
C ASP A 13 48.21 25.75 3.69
N THR A 14 47.17 26.54 3.98
CA THR A 14 45.76 26.16 3.78
C THR A 14 45.44 25.80 2.32
N ASN A 15 46.31 26.16 1.38
CA ASN A 15 46.17 25.87 -0.05
C ASN A 15 46.72 24.49 -0.49
N ASP A 16 47.41 23.74 0.39
CA ASP A 16 47.99 22.43 0.05
C ASP A 16 47.06 21.23 0.36
N ILE A 17 45.85 21.48 0.86
CA ILE A 17 44.81 20.45 1.01
C ILE A 17 44.06 20.35 -0.33
N PRO A 18 44.25 19.28 -1.13
CA PRO A 18 43.45 19.10 -2.33
C PRO A 18 41.99 19.01 -1.89
N THR A 19 41.17 19.93 -2.41
CA THR A 19 39.72 19.97 -2.22
C THR A 19 39.15 18.66 -2.74
N CYS A 20 38.99 17.68 -1.86
CA CYS A 20 38.23 16.48 -2.14
C CYS A 20 36.79 16.92 -2.37
N ILE A 21 36.46 17.12 -3.64
CA ILE A 21 35.09 17.24 -4.12
C ILE A 21 34.46 15.86 -3.86
N CYS A 22 33.99 15.66 -2.63
CA CYS A 22 33.05 14.61 -2.30
C CYS A 22 31.74 14.98 -3.00
N GLU A 23 31.60 14.46 -4.21
CA GLU A 23 30.34 14.30 -4.91
C GLU A 23 29.27 13.86 -3.91
N LYS A 24 28.21 14.69 -3.79
CA LYS A 24 27.09 14.59 -2.85
C LYS A 24 26.96 13.21 -2.19
N SER A 25 27.51 13.12 -0.98
CA SER A 25 27.33 11.98 -0.07
C SER A 25 25.86 11.57 -0.03
N MET A 26 25.60 10.26 0.00
CA MET A 26 24.25 9.71 0.16
C MET A 26 23.51 10.31 1.37
N ALA A 27 24.23 10.81 2.38
CA ALA A 27 23.67 11.54 3.50
C ALA A 27 22.94 12.85 3.08
N ASP A 28 23.49 13.62 2.14
CA ASP A 28 22.87 14.86 1.64
C ASP A 28 21.58 14.58 0.84
N LYS A 29 21.51 13.40 0.18
CA LYS A 29 20.29 12.91 -0.49
C LYS A 29 19.23 12.46 0.51
N LEU A 30 19.62 11.78 1.58
CA LEU A 30 18.70 11.35 2.64
C LEU A 30 18.17 12.55 3.44
N GLU A 31 19.01 13.56 3.72
CA GLU A 31 18.57 14.79 4.37
C GLU A 31 17.59 15.58 3.49
N LYS A 32 17.82 15.68 2.17
CA LYS A 32 16.90 16.38 1.26
C LYS A 32 15.55 15.69 1.08
N GLU A 33 15.53 14.36 1.01
CA GLU A 33 14.27 13.61 0.92
C GLU A 33 13.52 13.65 2.26
N CYS A 34 14.22 13.60 3.39
CA CYS A 34 13.62 13.75 4.72
C CYS A 34 13.09 15.18 4.95
N LEU A 35 13.79 16.23 4.49
CA LEU A 35 13.30 17.61 4.55
C LEU A 35 12.04 17.82 3.71
N LYS A 36 11.98 17.20 2.53
CA LYS A 36 10.79 17.27 1.66
C LYS A 36 9.58 16.54 2.26
N CYS A 37 9.78 15.41 2.92
CA CYS A 37 8.72 14.73 3.68
C CYS A 37 8.24 15.58 4.87
N ALA A 38 9.13 16.28 5.57
CA ALA A 38 8.77 17.16 6.68
C ALA A 38 8.05 18.45 6.23
N GLN A 39 8.46 19.05 5.10
CA GLN A 39 7.84 20.28 4.60
C GLN A 39 6.48 20.05 3.91
N ASN A 40 6.29 18.93 3.19
CA ASN A 40 5.04 18.66 2.48
C ASN A 40 3.91 18.11 3.37
N LEU A 41 4.20 17.69 4.61
CA LEU A 41 3.19 17.18 5.55
C LEU A 41 2.72 18.20 6.61
N GLY A 42 3.09 19.48 6.43
CA GLY A 42 2.51 20.60 7.17
C GLY A 42 3.52 21.32 8.06
N GLY A 43 4.17 22.35 7.49
CA GLY A 43 4.36 23.66 8.12
C GLY A 43 4.98 23.79 9.51
N ILE A 44 5.66 22.78 10.08
CA ILE A 44 6.36 22.93 11.36
C ILE A 44 7.80 23.35 11.07
N VAL A 45 8.02 24.66 11.09
CA VAL A 45 9.35 25.27 11.22
C VAL A 45 10.03 24.66 12.45
N ALA A 46 11.20 24.08 12.23
CA ALA A 46 11.98 23.36 13.23
C ALA A 46 12.29 24.23 14.48
N PRO A 47 12.01 23.74 15.70
CA PRO A 47 12.71 24.18 16.88
C PRO A 47 13.85 23.20 17.20
N SER A 48 15.07 23.75 17.18
CA SER A 48 16.27 23.37 17.94
C SER A 48 16.43 21.93 18.46
N SER A 49 17.60 21.38 18.13
CA SER A 49 18.15 20.03 18.27
C SER A 49 18.19 19.39 19.67
N GLY A 50 17.46 19.88 20.67
CA GLY A 50 17.32 19.26 22.00
C GLY A 50 15.95 18.61 22.27
N VAL A 51 14.93 18.94 21.46
CA VAL A 51 13.53 18.52 21.67
C VAL A 51 13.04 17.57 20.54
N LEU A 52 13.93 17.11 19.66
CA LEU A 52 13.54 16.25 18.55
C LEU A 52 13.24 14.80 18.97
N VAL A 53 13.78 14.32 20.10
CA VAL A 53 13.55 12.94 20.54
C VAL A 53 12.10 12.72 21.00
N GLY A 54 11.53 13.64 21.79
CA GLY A 54 10.13 13.56 22.22
C GLY A 54 9.11 13.92 21.12
N ILE A 55 9.47 14.82 20.20
CA ILE A 55 8.61 15.21 19.07
C ILE A 55 8.60 14.11 18.00
N ALA A 56 9.73 13.45 17.74
CA ALA A 56 9.79 12.32 16.80
C ALA A 56 9.00 11.12 17.32
N GLU A 57 9.10 10.77 18.61
CA GLU A 57 8.29 9.71 19.21
C GLU A 57 6.80 10.07 19.20
N GLY A 58 6.42 11.28 19.63
CA GLY A 58 5.04 11.74 19.61
C GLY A 58 4.43 11.77 18.20
N ALA A 59 5.20 12.22 17.21
CA ALA A 59 4.79 12.20 15.81
C ALA A 59 4.67 10.77 15.26
N LEU A 60 5.58 9.86 15.65
CA LEU A 60 5.55 8.45 15.22
C LEU A 60 4.36 7.69 15.83
N TYR A 61 4.04 7.95 17.11
CA TYR A 61 2.86 7.40 17.78
C TYR A 61 1.55 7.92 17.17
N ALA A 62 1.50 9.19 16.76
CA ALA A 62 0.36 9.75 16.02
C ALA A 62 0.27 9.25 14.56
N TRP A 63 1.41 8.94 13.93
CA TRP A 63 1.50 8.44 12.57
C TRP A 63 1.03 6.99 12.43
N LYS A 64 1.36 6.11 13.39
CA LYS A 64 0.97 4.69 13.31
C LYS A 64 -0.54 4.44 13.08
N PRO A 65 -1.48 5.01 13.85
CA PRO A 65 -2.91 4.76 13.64
C PRO A 65 -3.43 5.36 12.33
N THR A 66 -2.91 6.52 11.91
CA THR A 66 -3.31 7.16 10.64
C THR A 66 -2.81 6.37 9.44
N ALA A 67 -1.56 5.89 9.49
CA ALA A 67 -0.98 5.01 8.47
C ALA A 67 -1.71 3.66 8.38
N ILE A 68 -2.05 3.03 9.51
CA ILE A 68 -2.85 1.79 9.52
C ILE A 68 -4.24 2.03 8.93
N THR A 69 -4.87 3.16 9.23
CA THR A 69 -6.19 3.50 8.69
C THR A 69 -6.13 3.71 7.17
N ALA A 70 -5.13 4.43 6.68
CA ALA A 70 -4.89 4.61 5.25
C ALA A 70 -4.60 3.28 4.55
N ALA A 71 -3.77 2.42 5.16
CA ALA A 71 -3.45 1.09 4.65
C ALA A 71 -4.68 0.19 4.54
N LYS A 72 -5.55 0.17 5.56
CA LYS A 72 -6.82 -0.59 5.54
C LYS A 72 -7.76 -0.07 4.45
N LYS A 73 -7.85 1.27 4.29
CA LYS A 73 -8.68 1.87 3.23
C LYS A 73 -8.18 1.50 1.84
N ALA A 74 -6.86 1.54 1.61
CA ALA A 74 -6.26 1.14 0.35
C ALA A 74 -6.47 -0.36 0.07
N ALA A 75 -6.28 -1.21 1.09
CA ALA A 75 -6.53 -2.65 0.98
C ALA A 75 -7.99 -2.97 0.63
N LEU A 76 -8.95 -2.29 1.25
CA LEU A 76 -10.37 -2.47 0.96
C LEU A 76 -10.71 -2.05 -0.48
N ALA A 77 -10.16 -0.94 -0.96
CA ALA A 77 -10.39 -0.47 -2.32
C ALA A 77 -9.86 -1.48 -3.35
N GLU A 78 -8.60 -1.90 -3.22
CA GLU A 78 -7.97 -2.91 -4.07
C GLU A 78 -8.74 -4.25 -4.02
N ALA A 79 -9.18 -4.69 -2.84
CA ALA A 79 -9.96 -5.92 -2.68
C ALA A 79 -11.35 -5.82 -3.34
N THR A 80 -12.00 -4.65 -3.26
CA THR A 80 -13.31 -4.42 -3.86
C THR A 80 -13.23 -4.45 -5.39
N ASP A 81 -12.22 -3.84 -5.98
CA ASP A 81 -12.04 -3.85 -7.43
C ASP A 81 -11.78 -5.27 -7.94
N ALA A 82 -10.92 -6.04 -7.26
CA ALA A 82 -10.67 -7.44 -7.58
C ALA A 82 -11.92 -8.32 -7.40
N ALA A 83 -12.75 -8.03 -6.40
CA ALA A 83 -14.00 -8.74 -6.16
C ALA A 83 -15.05 -8.49 -7.25
N ILE A 84 -15.17 -7.24 -7.71
CA ILE A 84 -16.07 -6.87 -8.82
C ILE A 84 -15.63 -7.60 -10.10
N GLU A 85 -14.33 -7.62 -10.38
CA GLU A 85 -13.78 -8.34 -11.54
C GLU A 85 -14.10 -9.84 -11.47
N ALA A 86 -13.88 -10.47 -10.31
CA ALA A 86 -14.20 -11.88 -10.11
C ALA A 86 -15.70 -12.19 -10.28
N GLY A 87 -16.57 -11.33 -9.74
CA GLY A 87 -18.02 -11.43 -9.90
C GLY A 87 -18.45 -11.35 -11.35
N MET A 88 -17.94 -10.36 -12.10
CA MET A 88 -18.23 -10.21 -13.54
C MET A 88 -17.72 -11.41 -14.35
N ASN A 89 -16.49 -11.87 -14.10
CA ASN A 89 -15.91 -13.00 -14.81
C ASN A 89 -16.71 -14.29 -14.59
N ALA A 90 -17.19 -14.52 -13.36
CA ALA A 90 -18.02 -15.69 -13.05
C ALA A 90 -19.35 -15.69 -13.84
N VAL A 91 -19.99 -14.52 -13.98
CA VAL A 91 -21.19 -14.37 -14.81
C VAL A 91 -20.88 -14.52 -16.29
N SER A 92 -19.77 -13.94 -16.77
CA SER A 92 -19.36 -14.05 -18.19
C SER A 92 -19.17 -15.51 -18.59
N LEU A 93 -18.49 -16.31 -17.77
CA LEU A 93 -18.31 -17.75 -18.01
C LEU A 93 -19.64 -18.50 -18.12
N LYS A 94 -20.62 -18.16 -17.27
CA LYS A 94 -21.96 -18.76 -17.32
C LYS A 94 -22.72 -18.37 -18.59
N ILE A 95 -22.54 -17.14 -19.07
CA ILE A 95 -23.12 -16.69 -20.35
C ILE A 95 -22.43 -17.37 -21.53
N GLU A 96 -21.12 -17.56 -21.49
CA GLU A 96 -20.38 -18.31 -22.51
C GLU A 96 -20.83 -19.77 -22.58
N GLU A 97 -21.12 -20.39 -21.43
CA GLU A 97 -21.69 -21.74 -21.33
C GLU A 97 -23.01 -21.83 -22.11
N LEU A 98 -23.87 -20.80 -22.06
CA LEU A 98 -25.10 -20.75 -22.87
C LEU A 98 -24.81 -20.84 -24.37
N GLY A 99 -23.73 -20.20 -24.84
CA GLY A 99 -23.33 -20.26 -26.25
C GLY A 99 -22.86 -21.63 -26.71
N THR A 100 -22.47 -22.51 -25.78
CA THR A 100 -22.15 -23.91 -26.09
C THR A 100 -23.38 -24.82 -26.11
N VAL A 101 -24.42 -24.46 -25.36
CA VAL A 101 -25.66 -25.25 -25.23
C VAL A 101 -26.62 -24.95 -26.38
N PHE A 102 -26.75 -23.67 -26.77
CA PHE A 102 -27.73 -23.24 -27.76
C PHE A 102 -27.13 -22.99 -29.13
N LYS A 103 -27.80 -23.48 -30.17
CA LYS A 103 -27.42 -23.25 -31.57
C LYS A 103 -28.00 -21.94 -32.10
N PRO A 104 -27.40 -21.33 -33.15
CA PRO A 104 -28.00 -20.18 -33.83
C PRO A 104 -29.43 -20.45 -34.33
N SER A 105 -29.73 -21.69 -34.74
CA SER A 105 -31.08 -22.12 -35.16
C SER A 105 -32.12 -22.09 -34.04
N GLU A 106 -31.69 -22.11 -32.77
CA GLU A 106 -32.54 -22.07 -31.58
C GLU A 106 -32.77 -20.62 -31.08
N GLY A 107 -32.29 -19.64 -31.84
CA GLY A 107 -32.40 -18.21 -31.53
C GLY A 107 -31.41 -17.75 -30.47
N PHE A 108 -30.21 -18.36 -30.43
CA PHE A 108 -29.12 -17.93 -29.55
C PHE A 108 -28.77 -16.46 -29.78
N VAL A 109 -28.64 -15.72 -28.68
CA VAL A 109 -28.19 -14.33 -28.66
C VAL A 109 -27.01 -14.23 -27.70
N ASN A 110 -25.93 -13.61 -28.15
CA ASN A 110 -24.78 -13.35 -27.28
C ASN A 110 -25.17 -12.29 -26.24
N LEU A 111 -25.13 -12.66 -24.96
CA LEU A 111 -25.47 -11.81 -23.83
C LEU A 111 -24.25 -11.23 -23.11
N SER A 112 -23.02 -11.41 -23.58
CA SER A 112 -21.81 -10.95 -22.87
C SER A 112 -21.83 -9.44 -22.55
N SER A 113 -22.53 -8.64 -23.35
CA SER A 113 -22.68 -7.19 -23.13
C SER A 113 -23.53 -6.81 -21.91
N ILE A 114 -24.30 -7.74 -21.33
CA ILE A 114 -25.14 -7.45 -20.16
C ILE A 114 -24.33 -7.38 -18.86
N VAL A 115 -23.11 -7.95 -18.85
CA VAL A 115 -22.28 -8.03 -17.65
C VAL A 115 -21.56 -6.71 -17.43
N ASN A 116 -21.88 -6.04 -16.33
CA ASN A 116 -21.20 -4.82 -15.89
C ASN A 116 -21.24 -4.72 -14.36
N LYS A 117 -20.61 -3.67 -13.81
CA LYS A 117 -20.50 -3.44 -12.36
C LYS A 117 -21.85 -3.32 -11.64
N LEU A 118 -22.94 -3.00 -12.32
CA LEU A 118 -24.27 -2.85 -11.73
C LEU A 118 -25.13 -4.12 -11.84
N THR A 119 -24.82 -5.01 -12.79
CA THR A 119 -25.68 -6.16 -13.12
C THR A 119 -25.14 -7.48 -12.59
N TYR A 120 -23.82 -7.64 -12.46
CA TYR A 120 -23.19 -8.95 -12.19
C TYR A 120 -23.68 -9.67 -10.91
N ASN A 121 -24.15 -8.93 -9.90
CA ASN A 121 -24.61 -9.47 -8.62
C ASN A 121 -26.14 -9.47 -8.47
N ASN A 122 -26.87 -9.12 -9.53
CA ASN A 122 -28.31 -8.94 -9.51
C ASN A 122 -28.96 -9.69 -10.68
N GLY A 123 -29.63 -10.79 -10.35
CA GLY A 123 -30.32 -11.64 -11.31
C GLY A 123 -31.42 -10.91 -12.09
N ASP A 124 -32.22 -10.09 -11.42
CA ASP A 124 -33.30 -9.35 -12.07
C ASP A 124 -32.74 -8.31 -13.06
N ALA A 125 -31.67 -7.62 -12.70
CA ALA A 125 -31.00 -6.66 -13.57
C ALA A 125 -30.36 -7.34 -14.79
N LEU A 126 -29.79 -8.54 -14.62
CA LEU A 126 -29.28 -9.35 -15.74
C LEU A 126 -30.43 -9.78 -16.67
N VAL A 127 -31.55 -10.22 -16.12
CA VAL A 127 -32.72 -10.64 -16.89
C VAL A 127 -33.32 -9.47 -17.66
N GLU A 128 -33.42 -8.29 -17.05
CA GLU A 128 -33.89 -7.07 -17.70
C GLU A 128 -32.94 -6.64 -18.84
N SER A 129 -31.64 -6.62 -18.57
CA SER A 129 -30.62 -6.31 -19.59
C SER A 129 -30.66 -7.30 -20.75
N ALA A 130 -30.82 -8.60 -20.45
CA ALA A 130 -30.96 -9.64 -21.46
C ALA A 130 -32.23 -9.46 -22.29
N LYS A 131 -33.36 -9.13 -21.67
CA LYS A 131 -34.61 -8.80 -22.39
C LYS A 131 -34.43 -7.60 -23.31
N ASN A 132 -33.68 -6.59 -22.92
CA ASN A 132 -33.41 -5.42 -23.77
C ASN A 132 -32.53 -5.76 -24.96
N VAL A 133 -31.46 -6.54 -24.75
CA VAL A 133 -30.57 -7.01 -25.84
C VAL A 133 -31.34 -7.89 -26.82
N ILE A 134 -32.14 -8.83 -26.30
CA ILE A 134 -33.01 -9.70 -27.10
C ILE A 134 -34.03 -8.82 -27.83
N GLY A 135 -34.85 -8.05 -27.13
CA GLY A 135 -35.91 -7.20 -27.68
C GLY A 135 -35.45 -6.21 -28.76
N GLY A 136 -34.26 -5.63 -28.61
CA GLY A 136 -33.65 -4.74 -29.61
C GLY A 136 -33.38 -5.41 -30.96
N LEU A 137 -33.20 -6.74 -30.99
CA LEU A 137 -33.03 -7.51 -32.22
C LEU A 137 -34.37 -7.86 -32.91
N TYR A 138 -35.50 -7.72 -32.20
CA TYR A 138 -36.80 -8.28 -32.62
C TYR A 138 -37.85 -7.27 -33.08
N SER A 139 -37.50 -5.99 -33.24
CA SER A 139 -38.29 -5.00 -34.00
C SER A 139 -38.55 -5.41 -35.46
N ASN A 140 -37.92 -6.50 -35.94
CA ASN A 140 -37.99 -7.05 -37.30
C ASN A 140 -38.82 -8.36 -37.45
N GLY A 141 -39.73 -8.69 -36.52
CA GLY A 141 -40.84 -9.61 -36.81
C GLY A 141 -40.63 -11.13 -36.62
N LYS A 142 -39.64 -11.58 -35.83
CA LYS A 142 -39.42 -13.03 -35.54
C LYS A 142 -39.34 -13.43 -34.06
N GLY A 143 -39.49 -12.52 -33.11
CA GLY A 143 -39.14 -12.78 -31.71
C GLY A 143 -40.31 -12.77 -30.75
N GLY A 144 -41.02 -13.89 -30.66
CA GLY A 144 -42.00 -14.11 -29.60
C GLY A 144 -41.61 -15.21 -28.61
N ASN A 145 -40.92 -16.26 -29.06
CA ASN A 145 -40.70 -17.49 -28.28
C ASN A 145 -39.58 -18.34 -28.92
N THR A 146 -38.32 -17.92 -28.82
CA THR A 146 -37.20 -18.80 -29.19
C THR A 146 -36.93 -19.78 -28.06
N ILE A 147 -36.37 -20.96 -28.37
CA ILE A 147 -36.00 -21.96 -27.35
C ILE A 147 -35.01 -21.33 -26.35
N PHE A 148 -34.07 -20.53 -26.86
CA PHE A 148 -33.14 -19.74 -26.05
C PHE A 148 -33.87 -18.80 -25.08
N TYR A 149 -34.77 -17.94 -25.55
CA TYR A 149 -35.50 -16.99 -24.70
C TYR A 149 -36.37 -17.71 -23.66
N ASN A 150 -37.03 -18.78 -24.09
CA ASN A 150 -37.91 -19.53 -23.20
C ASN A 150 -37.12 -20.17 -22.06
N THR A 151 -35.95 -20.73 -22.34
CA THR A 151 -35.12 -21.39 -21.34
C THR A 151 -34.39 -20.38 -20.44
N THR A 152 -33.79 -19.35 -21.02
CA THR A 152 -32.89 -18.44 -20.30
C THR A 152 -33.61 -17.29 -19.59
N ILE A 153 -34.85 -16.96 -19.99
CA ILE A 153 -35.61 -15.81 -19.48
C ILE A 153 -37.02 -16.18 -19.02
N HIS A 154 -37.84 -16.84 -19.86
CA HIS A 154 -39.27 -17.05 -19.57
C HIS A 154 -39.53 -18.09 -18.48
N THR A 155 -38.81 -19.22 -18.49
CA THR A 155 -39.01 -20.34 -17.56
C THR A 155 -38.73 -19.93 -16.11
N LYS A 156 -37.90 -18.90 -15.89
CA LYS A 156 -37.51 -18.37 -14.56
C LYS A 156 -37.06 -19.46 -13.58
N SER A 157 -36.51 -20.55 -14.10
CA SER A 157 -36.13 -21.74 -13.35
C SER A 157 -35.11 -22.55 -14.15
N GLY A 158 -34.33 -23.38 -13.46
CA GLY A 158 -33.27 -24.19 -14.05
C GLY A 158 -31.89 -23.53 -14.04
N THR A 159 -30.85 -24.33 -14.26
CA THR A 159 -29.45 -23.89 -14.18
C THR A 159 -29.06 -22.88 -15.27
N LEU A 160 -29.80 -22.86 -16.38
CA LEU A 160 -29.57 -21.97 -17.54
C LEU A 160 -30.36 -20.65 -17.43
N TYR A 161 -31.16 -20.46 -16.39
CA TYR A 161 -31.89 -19.22 -16.17
C TYR A 161 -30.92 -18.10 -15.80
N VAL A 162 -30.93 -17.01 -16.58
CA VAL A 162 -29.99 -15.88 -16.44
C VAL A 162 -30.10 -15.20 -15.06
N GLY A 163 -31.29 -15.22 -14.45
CA GLY A 163 -31.47 -14.66 -13.10
C GLY A 163 -30.61 -15.36 -12.04
N ASN A 164 -30.35 -16.67 -12.20
CA ASN A 164 -29.50 -17.42 -11.28
C ASN A 164 -28.03 -17.01 -11.38
N PHE A 165 -27.60 -16.40 -12.48
CA PHE A 165 -26.22 -15.98 -12.64
C PHE A 165 -25.86 -14.82 -11.71
N GLY A 166 -26.84 -14.01 -11.29
CA GLY A 166 -26.61 -12.96 -10.30
C GLY A 166 -26.13 -13.50 -8.95
N ASP A 167 -26.65 -14.66 -8.53
CA ASP A 167 -26.21 -15.32 -7.30
C ASP A 167 -24.78 -15.88 -7.44
N ILE A 168 -24.43 -16.37 -8.63
CA ILE A 168 -23.08 -16.85 -8.96
C ILE A 168 -22.09 -15.68 -8.92
N GLY A 169 -22.41 -14.55 -9.55
CA GLY A 169 -21.59 -13.35 -9.53
C GLY A 169 -21.43 -12.77 -8.13
N ARG A 170 -22.50 -12.76 -7.33
CA ARG A 170 -22.45 -12.34 -5.92
C ARG A 170 -21.57 -13.26 -5.08
N ALA A 171 -21.73 -14.57 -5.20
CA ALA A 171 -20.92 -15.54 -4.47
C ALA A 171 -19.42 -15.42 -4.83
N ALA A 172 -19.09 -15.26 -6.12
CA ALA A 172 -17.71 -15.07 -6.56
C ALA A 172 -17.11 -13.75 -6.04
N HIS A 173 -17.90 -12.66 -6.06
CA HIS A 173 -17.51 -11.39 -5.47
C HIS A 173 -17.24 -11.53 -3.97
N ASP A 174 -18.17 -12.10 -3.20
CA ASP A 174 -18.05 -12.19 -1.75
C ASP A 174 -16.87 -13.07 -1.32
N ALA A 175 -16.65 -14.18 -2.02
CA ALA A 175 -15.50 -15.06 -1.79
C ALA A 175 -14.17 -14.33 -2.08
N LYS A 176 -14.09 -13.60 -3.21
CA LYS A 176 -12.89 -12.85 -3.57
C LYS A 176 -12.65 -11.67 -2.63
N LEU A 177 -13.70 -10.93 -2.26
CA LEU A 177 -13.64 -9.81 -1.34
C LEU A 177 -13.10 -10.24 0.03
N ALA A 178 -13.61 -11.35 0.57
CA ALA A 178 -13.16 -11.89 1.86
C ALA A 178 -11.68 -12.30 1.83
N SER A 179 -11.27 -13.01 0.77
CA SER A 179 -9.88 -13.45 0.58
C SER A 179 -8.92 -12.27 0.41
N GLU A 180 -9.20 -11.35 -0.52
CA GLU A 180 -8.34 -10.21 -0.85
C GLU A 180 -8.28 -9.20 0.29
N THR A 181 -9.41 -8.91 0.95
CA THR A 181 -9.42 -8.01 2.12
C THR A 181 -8.49 -8.53 3.21
N THR A 182 -8.51 -9.84 3.48
CA THR A 182 -7.65 -10.45 4.48
C THR A 182 -6.18 -10.39 4.06
N ALA A 183 -5.86 -10.78 2.83
CA ALA A 183 -4.50 -10.81 2.31
C ALA A 183 -3.88 -9.40 2.22
N LEU A 184 -4.59 -8.45 1.61
CA LEU A 184 -4.12 -7.09 1.41
C LEU A 184 -4.06 -6.32 2.73
N THR A 185 -5.03 -6.50 3.64
CA THR A 185 -4.96 -5.86 4.95
C THR A 185 -3.74 -6.34 5.72
N LYS A 186 -3.48 -7.66 5.73
CA LYS A 186 -2.29 -8.22 6.37
C LYS A 186 -1.00 -7.68 5.74
N ALA A 187 -0.91 -7.63 4.43
CA ALA A 187 0.27 -7.15 3.72
C ALA A 187 0.53 -5.65 3.98
N LYS A 188 -0.49 -4.80 3.83
CA LYS A 188 -0.34 -3.34 3.95
C LYS A 188 -0.16 -2.91 5.41
N VAL A 189 -0.88 -3.52 6.37
CA VAL A 189 -0.65 -3.27 7.80
C VAL A 189 0.70 -3.80 8.24
N GLY A 190 1.11 -5.00 7.80
CA GLY A 190 2.43 -5.55 8.08
C GLY A 190 3.57 -4.67 7.57
N ALA A 191 3.41 -4.03 6.41
CA ALA A 191 4.38 -3.05 5.90
C ALA A 191 4.49 -1.80 6.80
N VAL A 192 3.35 -1.30 7.31
CA VAL A 192 3.33 -0.18 8.28
C VAL A 192 4.00 -0.58 9.59
N GLU A 193 3.70 -1.76 10.12
CA GLU A 193 4.29 -2.28 11.36
C GLU A 193 5.79 -2.53 11.23
N SER A 194 6.26 -3.08 10.11
CA SER A 194 7.68 -3.26 9.82
C SER A 194 8.42 -1.93 9.75
N THR A 195 7.81 -0.93 9.10
CA THR A 195 8.39 0.42 9.01
C THR A 195 8.48 1.06 10.40
N TYR A 196 7.41 0.96 11.20
CA TYR A 196 7.38 1.46 12.58
C TYR A 196 8.43 0.78 13.45
N GLY A 197 8.58 -0.55 13.38
CA GLY A 197 9.60 -1.29 14.13
C GLY A 197 11.02 -0.87 13.77
N GLY A 198 11.28 -0.59 12.48
CA GLY A 198 12.55 -0.01 12.02
C GLY A 198 12.82 1.36 12.64
N CYS A 199 11.84 2.28 12.60
CA CYS A 199 11.96 3.60 13.22
C CYS A 199 12.20 3.52 14.73
N GLN A 200 11.47 2.64 15.44
CA GLN A 200 11.63 2.47 16.88
C GLN A 200 13.02 1.94 17.25
N THR A 201 13.54 0.98 16.47
CA THR A 201 14.90 0.44 16.68
C THR A 201 15.97 1.52 16.50
N ALA A 202 15.82 2.37 15.48
CA ALA A 202 16.73 3.49 15.25
C ALA A 202 16.70 4.53 16.39
N ILE A 203 15.51 4.83 16.93
CA ILE A 203 15.36 5.73 18.08
C ILE A 203 16.06 5.15 19.32
N ILE A 204 15.84 3.86 19.63
CA ILE A 204 16.48 3.20 20.78
C ILE A 204 18.00 3.19 20.63
N ALA A 205 18.52 2.87 19.44
CA ALA A 205 19.96 2.88 19.18
C ALA A 205 20.58 4.28 19.39
N SER A 206 19.89 5.33 18.97
CA SER A 206 20.31 6.73 19.19
C SER A 206 20.36 7.08 20.68
N VAL A 207 19.33 6.70 21.46
CA VAL A 207 19.29 6.94 22.91
C VAL A 207 20.44 6.22 23.63
N VAL A 208 20.68 4.95 23.29
CA VAL A 208 21.79 4.16 23.86
C VAL A 208 23.14 4.82 23.53
N ALA A 209 23.34 5.28 22.29
CA ALA A 209 24.57 5.98 21.90
C ALA A 209 24.78 7.28 22.70
N ILE A 210 23.74 8.09 22.91
CA ILE A 210 23.82 9.32 23.71
C ILE A 210 24.21 9.01 25.16
N ILE A 211 23.64 7.96 25.76
CA ILE A 211 23.96 7.54 27.13
C ILE A 211 25.43 7.12 27.25
N ILE A 212 25.96 6.36 26.28
CA ILE A 212 27.37 5.95 26.28
C ILE A 212 28.30 7.16 26.20
N ILE A 213 28.01 8.12 25.30
CA ILE A 213 28.80 9.36 25.18
C ILE A 213 28.77 10.16 26.49
N ALA A 214 27.61 10.31 27.11
CA ALA A 214 27.46 11.01 28.38
C ALA A 214 28.24 10.33 29.52
N LEU A 215 28.21 8.99 29.60
CA LEU A 215 28.97 8.23 30.60
C LEU A 215 30.48 8.42 30.45
N VAL A 216 31.01 8.37 29.22
CA VAL A 216 32.43 8.62 28.95
C VAL A 216 32.83 10.03 29.37
N MET A 217 32.01 11.03 29.04
CA MET A 217 32.23 12.42 29.44
C MET A 217 32.25 12.58 30.97
N ILE A 218 31.37 11.90 31.71
CA ILE A 218 31.34 11.90 33.17
C ILE A 218 32.60 11.26 33.76
N ILE A 219 33.05 10.12 33.25
CA ILE A 219 34.26 9.44 33.73
C ILE A 219 35.49 10.33 33.54
N ILE A 220 35.68 10.88 32.33
CA ILE A 220 36.78 11.80 32.04
C ILE A 220 36.71 13.02 32.96
N TYR A 221 35.53 13.60 33.12
CA TYR A 221 35.31 14.72 34.02
C TYR A 221 35.69 14.40 35.47
N LEU A 222 35.27 13.25 36.00
CA LEU A 222 35.59 12.81 37.36
C LEU A 222 37.10 12.60 37.54
N VAL A 223 37.78 12.00 36.58
CA VAL A 223 39.24 11.82 36.60
C VAL A 223 39.94 13.19 36.59
N LEU A 224 39.55 14.09 35.70
CA LEU A 224 40.12 15.44 35.62
C LEU A 224 39.87 16.25 36.89
N ARG A 225 38.68 16.13 37.48
CA ARG A 225 38.30 16.79 38.74
C ARG A 225 39.09 16.24 39.91
N TYR A 226 39.26 14.92 39.97
CA TYR A 226 40.06 14.26 40.99
C TYR A 226 41.52 14.70 40.92
N ARG A 227 42.11 14.72 39.71
CA ARG A 227 43.49 15.22 39.49
C ARG A 227 43.65 16.69 39.91
N ARG A 228 42.67 17.55 39.61
CA ARG A 228 42.69 18.96 40.03
C ARG A 228 42.66 19.12 41.55
N LYS A 229 41.88 18.29 42.27
CA LYS A 229 41.85 18.33 43.74
C LYS A 229 43.14 17.84 44.37
N LYS A 230 43.78 16.80 43.82
CA LYS A 230 45.04 16.27 44.35
C LYS A 230 46.21 17.27 44.25
N LYS A 231 46.21 18.16 43.25
CA LYS A 231 47.23 19.22 43.10
C LYS A 231 47.10 20.41 44.06
N LYS A 232 46.00 20.52 44.83
CA LYS A 232 45.78 21.61 45.80
C LYS A 232 46.04 21.19 47.26
N LYS A 233 46.55 19.98 47.47
CA LYS A 233 47.19 19.52 48.70
C LYS A 233 48.67 19.38 48.42
#